data_AF-A0A2K3QEX0-F1
#
_entry.id   AF-A0A2K3QEX0-F1
#
_cell.length_a   1.000
_cell.length_b   1.000
_cell.length_c   1.000
_cell.angle_alpha   90.00
_cell.angle_beta   90.00
_cell.angle_gamma   90.00
#
_symmetry.space_group_name_H-M   'P 1'
#
loop_
_entity.id
_entity.type
_entity.pdbx_description
1 polymer ?
#
loop_
_entity_poly.entity_id
_entity_poly.type
_entity_poly.pdbx_seq_one_letter_code
_entity_poly.pdbx_strand_id
1 'polypeptide(L)'
;MGNSLTSPTTESPLDRLTTLSREIEGKTRVLTDHLRAKGLEAPSFHPDGLADFPLTQLGAEAKKARLEVIALTKELHDLTLGPREGLKTLAWDTVSFIPIHAITEFKLAKAVPRTGSISYQDLSVEVQKLVGVHVPSYDLRRLLRLAMANNLFCEPELEHVAHSRSSLLFLEDGNLSSWVEMFMSDFFAPVAYTASAMRKWPGSHEDNETGLNLAYGHSMNLFAHLQVDETRSKRYDQAMKAMGSREGFEVSHTVQSYPWDRLGNGTVVDMGGNEGFVSVAIAEAFPSLSFNVQDLPGMRTAVTNGKVPEHLAERVKLTTHDFFQEQPVVASAYLFRHIFHAFTDKYAVQILQALVPAMRPGSRVIINDIVLMAPGLVSRAEEKSLRVLDVLMKTVCNSRDRDIDDWKSLFELADPRFKWQGAWKSSGRMWLMEAVWEE
;
A
#
# COMPACT_ATOMS: atom_id res chain seq x y z
N MET A 1 -11.68 15.54 25.81
CA MET A 1 -10.70 16.50 26.38
C MET A 1 -9.69 16.78 25.29
N GLY A 2 -9.57 18.04 24.86
CA GLY A 2 -8.77 18.42 23.71
C GLY A 2 -7.27 18.32 24.01
N ASN A 3 -6.59 17.40 23.34
CA ASN A 3 -5.14 17.42 23.26
C ASN A 3 -4.73 18.57 22.34
N SER A 4 -3.95 19.50 22.89
CA SER A 4 -3.31 20.58 22.14
C SER A 4 -2.46 19.99 21.02
N LEU A 5 -2.90 20.18 19.78
CA LEU A 5 -2.06 20.02 18.60
C LEU A 5 -1.00 21.11 18.65
N THR A 6 0.25 20.69 18.85
CA THR A 6 1.47 21.48 19.07
C THR A 6 1.51 22.28 20.38
N SER A 7 1.86 21.60 21.47
CA SER A 7 2.67 22.26 22.50
C SER A 7 3.91 22.83 21.81
N PRO A 8 4.16 24.15 21.84
CA PRO A 8 5.41 24.69 21.33
C PRO A 8 6.52 24.03 22.14
N THR A 9 7.41 23.31 21.45
CA THR A 9 8.62 22.78 22.08
C THR A 9 9.30 23.93 22.79
N THR A 10 9.47 23.81 24.10
CA THR A 10 10.19 24.81 24.91
C THR A 10 11.67 24.90 24.55
N GLU A 11 12.15 23.94 23.74
CA GLU A 11 13.50 23.87 23.17
C GLU A 11 13.65 24.84 22.00
N SER A 12 14.76 25.56 21.96
CA SER A 12 15.06 26.44 20.82
C SER A 12 15.30 25.61 19.55
N PRO A 13 15.00 26.13 18.34
CA PRO A 13 15.28 25.40 17.09
C PRO A 13 16.76 25.02 16.92
N LEU A 14 17.68 25.83 17.45
CA LEU A 14 19.12 25.57 17.41
C LEU A 14 19.48 24.37 18.31
N ASP A 15 18.94 24.35 19.53
CA ASP A 15 19.15 23.23 20.46
C ASP A 15 18.54 21.94 19.90
N ARG A 16 17.37 22.04 19.26
CA ARG A 16 16.69 20.88 18.64
C ARG A 16 17.54 20.17 17.60
N LEU A 17 18.30 20.90 16.76
CA LEU A 17 19.23 20.29 15.80
C LEU A 17 20.29 19.43 16.49
N THR A 18 20.83 19.92 17.61
CA THR A 18 21.84 19.20 18.40
C THR A 18 21.23 17.99 19.10
N THR A 19 20.03 18.15 19.67
CA THR A 19 19.28 17.06 20.30
C THR A 19 18.96 15.95 19.30
N LEU A 20 18.47 16.29 18.10
CA LEU A 20 18.23 15.34 17.01
C LEU A 20 19.50 14.55 16.65
N SER A 21 20.64 15.23 16.53
CA SER A 21 21.91 14.56 16.21
C SER A 21 22.28 13.49 17.26
N ARG A 22 22.15 13.80 18.55
CA ARG A 22 22.43 12.84 19.64
C ARG A 22 21.42 11.69 19.67
N GLU A 23 20.14 11.98 19.44
CA GLU A 23 19.10 10.95 19.38
C GLU A 23 19.34 9.99 18.21
N ILE A 24 19.68 10.52 17.02
CA ILE A 24 20.03 9.71 15.85
C ILE A 24 21.20 8.78 16.17
N GLU A 25 22.26 9.29 16.80
CA GLU A 25 23.41 8.48 17.20
C GLU A 25 22.97 7.35 18.17
N GLY A 26 22.21 7.70 19.21
CA GLY A 26 21.72 6.75 20.21
C GLY A 26 20.87 5.63 19.61
N LYS A 27 19.91 5.97 18.74
CA LYS A 27 19.04 4.97 18.10
C LYS A 27 19.75 4.14 17.04
N THR A 28 20.70 4.75 16.31
CA THR A 28 21.55 4.03 15.36
C THR A 28 22.44 3.01 16.07
N ARG A 29 22.98 3.35 17.25
CA ARG A 29 23.74 2.41 18.08
C ARG A 29 22.89 1.22 18.50
N VAL A 30 21.67 1.45 19.00
CA VAL A 30 20.73 0.35 19.36
C VAL A 30 20.49 -0.61 18.18
N LEU A 31 20.24 -0.06 16.97
CA LEU A 31 20.03 -0.86 15.76
C LEU A 31 21.28 -1.65 15.37
N THR A 32 22.44 -0.97 15.31
CA THR A 32 23.69 -1.58 14.82
C THR A 32 24.28 -2.59 15.81
N ASP A 33 24.15 -2.37 17.12
CA ASP A 33 24.59 -3.32 18.14
C ASP A 33 23.75 -4.61 18.08
N HIS A 34 22.43 -4.50 17.84
CA HIS A 34 21.56 -5.66 17.63
C HIS A 34 21.93 -6.45 16.37
N LEU A 35 22.21 -5.76 15.26
CA LEU A 35 22.65 -6.40 14.03
C LEU A 35 23.97 -7.15 14.24
N ARG A 36 24.97 -6.49 14.86
CA ARG A 36 26.26 -7.12 15.18
C ARG A 36 26.12 -8.32 16.10
N ALA A 37 25.32 -8.20 17.17
CA ALA A 37 25.12 -9.28 18.12
C ALA A 37 24.52 -10.55 17.50
N LYS A 38 23.79 -10.42 16.37
CA LYS A 38 23.18 -11.53 15.64
C LYS A 38 23.93 -11.91 14.35
N GLY A 39 25.06 -11.27 14.04
CA GLY A 39 25.77 -11.48 12.78
C GLY A 39 24.96 -11.10 11.55
N LEU A 40 24.07 -10.11 11.67
CA LEU A 40 23.20 -9.63 10.60
C LEU A 40 23.81 -8.41 9.91
N GLU A 41 23.55 -8.26 8.62
CA GLU A 41 23.98 -7.10 7.83
C GLU A 41 22.85 -6.06 7.64
N ALA A 42 23.23 -4.87 7.17
CA ALA A 42 22.33 -3.78 6.83
C ALA A 42 22.19 -3.62 5.31
N PRO A 43 21.10 -3.00 4.82
CA PRO A 43 20.94 -2.71 3.40
C PRO A 43 22.05 -1.84 2.82
N SER A 44 22.32 -2.02 1.54
CA SER A 44 23.33 -1.26 0.78
C SER A 44 22.86 -1.02 -0.64
N PHE A 45 23.30 0.10 -1.23
CA PHE A 45 23.05 0.41 -2.63
C PHE A 45 24.06 -0.24 -3.60
N HIS A 46 25.09 -0.92 -3.07
CA HIS A 46 26.01 -1.72 -3.87
C HIS A 46 25.27 -2.92 -4.50
N PRO A 47 25.50 -3.29 -5.78
CA PRO A 47 24.77 -4.37 -6.47
C PRO A 47 24.61 -5.68 -5.68
N ASP A 48 25.68 -6.09 -4.97
CA ASP A 48 25.73 -7.31 -4.16
C ASP A 48 25.22 -7.13 -2.71
N GLY A 49 24.77 -5.93 -2.35
CA GLY A 49 24.31 -5.60 -1.01
C GLY A 49 22.91 -6.14 -0.68
N LEU A 50 22.55 -6.14 0.61
CA LEU A 50 21.18 -6.45 1.00
C LEU A 50 20.20 -5.36 0.54
N ALA A 51 19.02 -5.77 0.06
CA ALA A 51 17.94 -4.84 -0.28
C ALA A 51 17.15 -4.40 0.97
N ASP A 52 16.91 -5.33 1.89
CA ASP A 52 16.06 -5.13 3.07
C ASP A 52 16.79 -5.46 4.36
N PHE A 53 16.35 -4.82 5.45
CA PHE A 53 16.75 -5.26 6.78
C PHE A 53 16.14 -6.65 7.05
N PRO A 54 16.84 -7.56 7.74
CA PRO A 54 16.30 -8.86 8.15
C PRO A 54 15.30 -8.71 9.31
N LEU A 55 14.15 -8.07 9.06
CA LEU A 55 13.20 -7.63 10.08
C LEU A 55 12.65 -8.80 10.93
N THR A 56 12.42 -9.98 10.35
CA THR A 56 11.94 -11.15 11.10
C THR A 56 12.91 -11.59 12.21
N GLN A 57 14.20 -11.26 12.05
CA GLN A 57 15.26 -11.63 12.98
C GLN A 57 15.57 -10.49 13.98
N LEU A 58 15.01 -9.30 13.78
CA LEU A 58 15.18 -8.16 14.68
C LEU A 58 14.19 -8.21 15.86
N GLY A 59 14.69 -7.88 17.05
CA GLY A 59 13.85 -7.66 18.23
C GLY A 59 12.99 -6.40 18.09
N ALA A 60 11.92 -6.30 18.88
CA ALA A 60 10.99 -5.17 18.86
C ALA A 60 11.70 -3.83 19.11
N GLU A 61 12.70 -3.81 20.00
CA GLU A 61 13.49 -2.62 20.29
C GLU A 61 14.29 -2.14 19.07
N ALA A 62 15.00 -3.04 18.37
CA ALA A 62 15.76 -2.69 17.17
C ALA A 62 14.86 -2.22 16.02
N LYS A 63 13.68 -2.85 15.85
CA LYS A 63 12.66 -2.41 14.87
C LYS A 63 12.19 -0.99 15.18
N LYS A 64 11.87 -0.72 16.45
CA LYS A 64 11.46 0.61 16.91
C LYS A 64 12.58 1.64 16.69
N ALA A 65 13.82 1.31 17.07
CA ALA A 65 14.97 2.18 16.87
C ALA A 65 15.18 2.52 15.39
N ARG A 66 15.03 1.56 14.46
CA ARG A 66 15.09 1.82 13.01
C ARG A 66 14.05 2.85 12.57
N LEU A 67 12.79 2.69 12.98
CA LEU A 67 11.71 3.63 12.63
C LEU A 67 11.95 5.03 13.23
N GLU A 68 12.48 5.09 14.46
CA GLU A 68 12.87 6.35 15.10
C GLU A 68 14.01 7.03 14.35
N VAL A 69 15.05 6.31 13.93
CA VAL A 69 16.14 6.87 13.10
C VAL A 69 15.60 7.48 11.81
N ILE A 70 14.70 6.78 11.11
CA ILE A 70 14.07 7.29 9.87
C ILE A 70 13.30 8.59 10.14
N ALA A 71 12.53 8.66 11.23
CA ALA A 71 11.78 9.86 11.59
C ALA A 71 12.69 11.03 11.97
N LEU A 72 13.71 10.77 12.81
CA LEU A 72 14.63 11.79 13.31
C LEU A 72 15.52 12.35 12.20
N THR A 73 16.04 11.51 11.31
CA THR A 73 16.84 11.95 10.16
C THR A 73 16.02 12.82 9.21
N LYS A 74 14.73 12.51 9.01
CA LYS A 74 13.84 13.36 8.23
C LYS A 74 13.59 14.71 8.90
N GLU A 75 13.37 14.73 10.21
CA GLU A 75 13.20 15.97 10.96
C GLU A 75 14.46 16.84 10.88
N LEU A 76 15.64 16.25 11.09
CA LEU A 76 16.92 16.95 10.99
C LEU A 76 17.14 17.53 9.59
N HIS A 77 16.87 16.73 8.55
CA HIS A 77 16.92 17.21 7.16
C HIS A 77 16.01 18.41 6.94
N ASP A 78 14.75 18.34 7.36
CA ASP A 78 13.77 19.40 7.11
C ASP A 78 14.09 20.69 7.85
N LEU A 79 14.56 20.59 9.10
CA LEU A 79 15.00 21.75 9.87
C LEU A 79 16.26 22.38 9.28
N THR A 80 17.20 21.56 8.77
CA THR A 80 18.44 22.04 8.15
C THR A 80 18.18 22.70 6.78
N LEU A 81 17.29 22.13 5.97
CA LEU A 81 16.87 22.71 4.69
C LEU A 81 16.07 24.00 4.90
N GLY A 82 15.23 24.03 5.94
CA GLY A 82 14.36 25.15 6.27
C GLY A 82 13.12 25.22 5.37
N PRO A 83 12.04 25.90 5.83
CA PRO A 83 10.74 25.86 5.18
C PRO A 83 10.71 26.53 3.79
N ARG A 84 11.57 27.53 3.55
CA ARG A 84 11.63 28.26 2.28
C ARG A 84 12.19 27.39 1.16
N GLU A 85 13.35 26.78 1.38
CA GLU A 85 13.95 25.87 0.40
C GLU A 85 13.15 24.57 0.32
N GLY A 86 12.63 24.06 1.44
CA GLY A 86 11.74 22.91 1.45
C GLY A 86 10.52 23.05 0.55
N LEU A 87 9.90 24.24 0.50
CA LEU A 87 8.78 24.50 -0.42
C LEU A 87 9.21 24.45 -1.89
N LYS A 88 10.40 24.96 -2.23
CA LYS A 88 10.93 24.90 -3.59
C LYS A 88 11.26 23.46 -3.98
N THR A 89 11.90 22.70 -3.10
CA THR A 89 12.20 21.28 -3.31
C THR A 89 10.93 20.48 -3.55
N LEU A 90 9.89 20.69 -2.73
CA LEU A 90 8.61 20.00 -2.90
C LEU A 90 7.95 20.27 -4.27
N ALA A 91 8.08 21.49 -4.79
CA ALA A 91 7.60 21.81 -6.13
C ALA A 91 8.39 21.05 -7.22
N TRP A 92 9.70 20.91 -7.04
CA TRP A 92 10.59 20.18 -7.95
C TRP A 92 10.48 18.66 -7.83
N ASP A 93 9.99 18.11 -6.72
CA ASP A 93 9.81 16.66 -6.55
C ASP A 93 8.95 16.04 -7.66
N THR A 94 8.05 16.81 -8.27
CA THR A 94 7.28 16.39 -9.46
C THR A 94 8.18 15.95 -10.63
N VAL A 95 9.33 16.61 -10.82
CA VAL A 95 10.33 16.29 -11.84
C VAL A 95 11.19 15.10 -11.42
N SER A 96 11.43 14.92 -10.11
CA SER A 96 12.21 13.80 -9.56
C SER A 96 11.61 12.42 -9.85
N PHE A 97 10.31 12.33 -10.21
CA PHE A 97 9.67 11.08 -10.59
C PHE A 97 9.83 10.71 -12.06
N ILE A 98 10.18 11.66 -12.93
CA ILE A 98 10.32 11.43 -14.39
C ILE A 98 11.31 10.30 -14.71
N PRO A 99 12.49 10.18 -14.05
CA PRO A 99 13.39 9.07 -14.33
C PRO A 99 12.80 7.69 -14.03
N ILE A 100 12.02 7.54 -12.96
CA ILE A 100 11.40 6.26 -12.62
C ILE A 100 10.37 5.89 -13.69
N HIS A 101 9.58 6.86 -14.16
CA HIS A 101 8.69 6.65 -15.29
C HIS A 101 9.44 6.30 -16.58
N ALA A 102 10.58 6.94 -16.87
CA ALA A 102 11.41 6.60 -18.02
C ALA A 102 12.02 5.19 -17.90
N ILE A 103 12.40 4.75 -16.70
CA ILE A 103 12.89 3.39 -16.44
C ILE A 103 11.82 2.36 -16.80
N THR A 104 10.56 2.62 -16.45
CA THR A 104 9.43 1.73 -16.74
C THR A 104 8.99 1.77 -18.20
N GLU A 105 8.97 2.97 -18.82
CA GLU A 105 8.53 3.18 -20.20
C GLU A 105 9.53 2.62 -21.21
N PHE A 106 10.82 2.94 -21.04
CA PHE A 106 11.89 2.52 -21.95
C PHE A 106 12.56 1.21 -21.55
N LYS A 107 12.03 0.53 -20.53
CA LYS A 107 12.55 -0.73 -19.97
C LYS A 107 14.05 -0.67 -19.66
N LEU A 108 14.51 0.46 -19.10
CA LEU A 108 15.94 0.74 -18.89
C LEU A 108 16.63 -0.28 -17.99
N ALA A 109 15.92 -0.79 -16.97
CA ALA A 109 16.47 -1.84 -16.11
C ALA A 109 16.79 -3.13 -16.88
N LYS A 110 16.06 -3.44 -17.97
CA LYS A 110 16.34 -4.60 -18.83
C LYS A 110 17.43 -4.29 -19.87
N ALA A 111 17.56 -3.03 -20.27
CA ALA A 111 18.52 -2.57 -21.28
C ALA A 111 19.96 -2.47 -20.74
N VAL A 112 20.12 -2.18 -19.44
CA VAL A 112 21.42 -2.19 -18.76
C VAL A 112 21.81 -3.65 -18.44
N PRO A 113 23.06 -4.08 -18.71
CA PRO A 113 23.49 -5.43 -18.39
C PRO A 113 23.50 -5.67 -16.88
N ARG A 114 22.99 -6.83 -16.44
CA ARG A 114 22.94 -7.20 -15.00
C ARG A 114 24.30 -7.08 -14.29
N THR A 115 25.39 -7.35 -15.00
CA THR A 115 26.76 -7.24 -14.50
C THR A 115 27.61 -6.42 -15.48
N GLY A 116 28.51 -5.60 -14.95
CA GLY A 116 29.32 -4.68 -15.75
C GLY A 116 28.57 -3.36 -16.04
N SER A 117 28.99 -2.67 -17.10
CA SER A 117 28.44 -1.37 -17.50
C SER A 117 28.22 -1.29 -19.01
N ILE A 118 27.40 -0.34 -19.44
CA ILE A 118 27.08 -0.07 -20.86
C ILE A 118 27.20 1.42 -21.16
N SER A 119 27.72 1.80 -22.33
CA SER A 119 27.80 3.21 -22.73
C SER A 119 26.39 3.79 -22.97
N TYR A 120 26.18 5.10 -22.79
CA TYR A 120 24.89 5.72 -23.15
C TYR A 120 24.53 5.57 -24.64
N GLN A 121 25.55 5.47 -25.51
CA GLN A 121 25.36 5.28 -26.95
C GLN A 121 24.79 3.89 -27.24
N ASP A 122 25.38 2.85 -26.64
CA ASP A 122 24.91 1.47 -26.79
C ASP A 122 23.58 1.26 -26.07
N LEU A 123 23.38 1.91 -24.92
CA LEU A 123 22.10 1.87 -24.21
C LEU A 123 20.95 2.42 -25.07
N SER A 124 21.19 3.50 -25.83
CA SER A 124 20.22 4.04 -26.78
C SER A 124 19.82 3.01 -27.85
N VAL A 125 20.80 2.23 -28.34
CA VAL A 125 20.58 1.14 -29.29
C VAL A 125 19.80 -0.02 -28.64
N GLU A 126 20.12 -0.40 -27.41
CA GLU A 126 19.39 -1.46 -26.68
C GLU A 126 17.94 -1.06 -26.39
N VAL A 127 17.69 0.19 -25.99
CA VAL A 127 16.33 0.72 -25.81
C VAL A 127 15.54 0.63 -27.13
N GLN A 128 16.14 1.08 -28.25
CA GLN A 128 15.50 0.98 -29.57
C GLN A 128 15.14 -0.47 -29.93
N LYS A 129 15.99 -1.45 -29.59
CA LYS A 129 15.71 -2.88 -29.82
C LYS A 129 14.58 -3.40 -28.93
N LEU A 130 14.54 -2.97 -27.66
CA LEU A 130 13.59 -3.48 -26.66
C LEU A 130 12.18 -2.92 -26.81
N VAL A 131 12.05 -1.61 -27.09
CA VAL A 131 10.74 -0.92 -27.10
C VAL A 131 10.39 -0.30 -28.46
N GLY A 132 11.26 -0.40 -29.46
CA GLY A 132 10.99 0.11 -30.80
C GLY A 132 11.10 1.64 -30.95
N VAL A 133 11.58 2.35 -29.93
CA VAL A 133 11.68 3.82 -29.90
C VAL A 133 13.12 4.28 -29.72
N HIS A 134 13.54 5.27 -30.51
CA HIS A 134 14.87 5.85 -30.40
C HIS A 134 14.85 6.92 -29.31
N VAL A 135 15.57 6.67 -28.23
CA VAL A 135 15.81 7.69 -27.19
C VAL A 135 17.26 8.13 -27.30
N PRO A 136 17.53 9.40 -27.66
CA PRO A 136 18.90 9.88 -27.81
C PRO A 136 19.74 9.67 -26.54
N SER A 137 21.03 9.35 -26.69
CA SER A 137 21.91 9.06 -25.56
C SER A 137 22.03 10.22 -24.56
N TYR A 138 21.93 11.47 -25.03
CA TYR A 138 21.95 12.65 -24.16
C TYR A 138 20.68 12.80 -23.29
N ASP A 139 19.55 12.25 -23.74
CA ASP A 139 18.30 12.21 -22.97
C ASP A 139 18.35 11.08 -21.94
N LEU A 140 18.86 9.90 -22.33
CA LEU A 140 19.13 8.81 -21.39
C LEU A 140 20.08 9.26 -20.28
N ARG A 141 21.14 9.99 -20.64
CA ARG A 141 22.13 10.51 -19.69
C ARG A 141 21.55 11.46 -18.65
N ARG A 142 20.74 12.45 -19.05
CA ARG A 142 20.13 13.37 -18.08
C ARG A 142 19.13 12.65 -17.15
N LEU A 143 18.36 11.71 -17.69
CA LEU A 143 17.37 10.94 -16.93
C LEU A 143 18.05 10.03 -15.92
N LEU A 144 19.03 9.24 -16.37
CA LEU A 144 19.72 8.29 -15.51
C LEU A 144 20.62 8.97 -14.49
N ARG A 145 21.27 10.09 -14.79
CA ARG A 145 22.01 10.85 -13.77
C ARG A 145 21.10 11.40 -12.66
N LEU A 146 19.86 11.79 -12.99
CA LEU A 146 18.86 12.15 -11.97
C LEU A 146 18.37 10.91 -11.19
N ALA A 147 18.23 9.75 -11.85
CA ALA A 147 17.93 8.49 -11.17
C ALA A 147 19.05 8.12 -10.18
N MET A 148 20.32 8.30 -10.56
CA MET A 148 21.49 8.02 -9.73
C MET A 148 21.53 8.92 -8.48
N ALA A 149 21.13 10.19 -8.61
CA ALA A 149 20.97 11.08 -7.45
C ALA A 149 19.90 10.59 -6.46
N ASN A 150 19.00 9.71 -6.90
CA ASN A 150 18.00 9.01 -6.07
C ASN A 150 18.40 7.55 -5.75
N ASN A 151 19.69 7.21 -5.88
CA ASN A 151 20.25 5.87 -5.64
C ASN A 151 19.70 4.77 -6.57
N LEU A 152 19.33 5.12 -7.79
CA LEU A 152 18.95 4.19 -8.86
C LEU A 152 20.00 4.21 -9.98
N PHE A 153 20.60 3.05 -10.26
CA PHE A 153 21.77 2.91 -11.14
C PHE A 153 23.02 3.62 -10.59
N CYS A 154 24.15 3.46 -11.28
CA CYS A 154 25.37 4.21 -11.04
C CYS A 154 26.15 4.42 -12.34
N GLU A 155 27.10 5.35 -12.31
CA GLU A 155 28.03 5.62 -13.41
C GLU A 155 29.45 5.27 -12.93
N PRO A 156 29.86 3.98 -12.98
CA PRO A 156 31.16 3.54 -12.46
C PRO A 156 32.34 4.08 -13.28
N GLU A 157 32.10 4.31 -14.58
CA GLU A 157 33.01 4.98 -15.50
C GLU A 157 32.22 6.08 -16.21
N LEU A 158 32.88 7.20 -16.53
CA LEU A 158 32.26 8.31 -17.25
C LEU A 158 31.61 7.80 -18.55
N GLU A 159 30.36 8.24 -18.78
CA GLU A 159 29.49 7.85 -19.89
C GLU A 159 29.05 6.38 -19.91
N HIS A 160 29.28 5.61 -18.83
CA HIS A 160 28.88 4.23 -18.70
C HIS A 160 27.93 4.00 -17.52
N VAL A 161 26.79 3.36 -17.79
CA VAL A 161 25.74 3.05 -16.80
C VAL A 161 25.91 1.63 -16.31
N ALA A 162 25.81 1.43 -15.00
CA ALA A 162 25.71 0.13 -14.38
C ALA A 162 24.54 0.09 -13.37
N HIS A 163 24.20 -1.11 -12.93
CA HIS A 163 23.21 -1.28 -11.89
C HIS A 163 23.72 -0.86 -10.51
N SER A 164 22.76 -0.45 -9.68
CA SER A 164 22.84 -0.37 -8.22
C SER A 164 21.97 -1.49 -7.64
N ARG A 165 21.98 -1.69 -6.32
CA ARG A 165 21.03 -2.62 -5.69
C ARG A 165 19.58 -2.26 -6.02
N SER A 166 19.23 -0.99 -5.88
CA SER A 166 17.86 -0.49 -6.11
C SER A 166 17.37 -0.75 -7.53
N SER A 167 18.24 -0.55 -8.54
CA SER A 167 17.84 -0.76 -9.94
C SER A 167 17.82 -2.24 -10.34
N LEU A 168 18.56 -3.13 -9.66
CA LEU A 168 18.43 -4.57 -9.85
C LEU A 168 17.08 -5.11 -9.38
N LEU A 169 16.47 -4.49 -8.36
CA LEU A 169 15.17 -4.92 -7.84
C LEU A 169 14.07 -4.93 -8.90
N PHE A 170 14.14 -4.05 -9.92
CA PHE A 170 13.23 -4.09 -11.07
C PHE A 170 13.27 -5.41 -11.85
N LEU A 171 14.40 -6.13 -11.79
CA LEU A 171 14.63 -7.41 -12.47
C LEU A 171 14.49 -8.63 -11.56
N GLU A 172 14.57 -8.45 -10.25
CA GLU A 172 14.61 -9.52 -9.26
C GLU A 172 13.27 -9.69 -8.53
N ASP A 173 12.53 -8.61 -8.31
CA ASP A 173 11.23 -8.61 -7.64
C ASP A 173 10.15 -8.11 -8.60
N GLY A 174 9.46 -9.06 -9.23
CA GLY A 174 8.36 -8.76 -10.16
C GLY A 174 7.17 -8.06 -9.49
N ASN A 175 6.90 -8.32 -8.21
CA ASN A 175 5.79 -7.68 -7.51
C ASN A 175 6.11 -6.21 -7.23
N LEU A 176 7.33 -5.92 -6.74
CA LEU A 176 7.80 -4.55 -6.55
C LEU A 176 7.90 -3.79 -7.87
N SER A 177 8.42 -4.44 -8.92
CA SER A 177 8.49 -3.84 -10.26
C SER A 177 7.10 -3.45 -10.76
N SER A 178 6.11 -4.34 -10.63
CA SER A 178 4.71 -4.04 -10.98
C SER A 178 4.08 -2.98 -10.09
N TRP A 179 4.43 -2.90 -8.81
CA TRP A 179 4.04 -1.79 -7.93
C TRP A 179 4.56 -0.45 -8.47
N VAL A 180 5.84 -0.35 -8.81
CA VAL A 180 6.41 0.88 -9.36
C VAL A 180 5.79 1.21 -10.73
N GLU A 181 5.66 0.22 -11.62
CA GLU A 181 5.03 0.41 -12.93
C GLU A 181 3.58 0.89 -12.80
N MET A 182 2.80 0.40 -11.83
CA MET A 182 1.41 0.83 -11.63
C MET A 182 1.36 2.33 -11.31
N PHE A 183 2.21 2.80 -10.41
CA PHE A 183 2.27 4.23 -10.09
C PHE A 183 2.74 5.09 -11.26
N MET A 184 3.72 4.61 -12.03
CA MET A 184 4.32 5.41 -13.11
C MET A 184 3.52 5.38 -14.42
N SER A 185 2.90 4.25 -14.76
CA SER A 185 2.18 4.08 -16.03
C SER A 185 0.67 4.29 -15.89
N ASP A 186 0.07 3.93 -14.76
CA ASP A 186 -1.39 3.96 -14.59
C ASP A 186 -1.86 5.14 -13.72
N PHE A 187 -1.09 5.53 -12.69
CA PHE A 187 -1.54 6.57 -11.73
C PHE A 187 -0.82 7.91 -11.87
N PHE A 188 0.29 7.98 -12.58
CA PHE A 188 1.07 9.22 -12.68
C PHE A 188 0.27 10.37 -13.28
N ALA A 189 -0.43 10.13 -14.40
CA ALA A 189 -1.32 11.12 -14.99
C ALA A 189 -2.54 11.42 -14.10
N PRO A 190 -3.33 10.43 -13.63
CA PRO A 190 -4.45 10.66 -12.71
C PRO A 190 -4.14 11.55 -11.51
N VAL A 191 -2.98 11.34 -10.87
CA VAL A 191 -2.53 12.14 -9.71
C VAL A 191 -2.47 13.63 -10.06
N ALA A 192 -1.96 13.99 -11.24
CA ALA A 192 -1.90 15.38 -11.70
C ALA A 192 -3.30 15.98 -11.97
N TYR A 193 -4.31 15.16 -12.24
CA TYR A 193 -5.68 15.59 -12.52
C TYR A 193 -6.59 15.66 -11.28
N THR A 194 -6.15 15.22 -10.11
CA THR A 194 -6.95 15.16 -8.86
C THR A 194 -7.66 16.48 -8.55
N ALA A 195 -6.91 17.59 -8.45
CA ALA A 195 -7.50 18.90 -8.14
C ALA A 195 -8.41 19.42 -9.28
N SER A 196 -8.12 19.07 -10.53
CA SER A 196 -8.97 19.39 -11.67
C SER A 196 -10.28 18.62 -11.65
N ALA A 197 -10.27 17.36 -11.20
CA ALA A 197 -11.48 16.55 -10.99
C ALA A 197 -12.34 17.16 -9.88
N MET A 198 -11.75 17.55 -8.75
CA MET A 198 -12.47 18.23 -7.67
C MET A 198 -13.11 19.55 -8.11
N ARG A 199 -12.45 20.30 -9.01
CA ARG A 199 -13.01 21.52 -9.59
C ARG A 199 -14.21 21.23 -10.50
N LYS A 200 -14.12 20.15 -11.29
CA LYS A 200 -15.19 19.76 -12.22
C LYS A 200 -16.40 19.17 -11.51
N TRP A 201 -16.16 18.34 -10.49
CA TRP A 201 -17.16 17.57 -9.74
C TRP A 201 -17.01 17.81 -8.24
N PRO A 202 -17.38 19.00 -7.74
CA PRO A 202 -17.21 19.35 -6.33
C PRO A 202 -18.07 18.47 -5.44
N GLY A 203 -17.44 17.82 -4.45
CA GLY A 203 -18.15 16.98 -3.48
C GLY A 203 -18.80 15.72 -4.05
N SER A 204 -18.38 15.27 -5.24
CA SER A 204 -18.93 14.05 -5.83
C SER A 204 -18.63 12.81 -4.98
N HIS A 205 -19.60 11.90 -4.96
CA HIS A 205 -19.52 10.58 -4.35
C HIS A 205 -19.50 9.45 -5.39
N GLU A 206 -19.48 9.80 -6.69
CA GLU A 206 -19.44 8.83 -7.78
C GLU A 206 -18.00 8.34 -8.00
N ASP A 207 -17.83 7.03 -8.18
CA ASP A 207 -16.54 6.35 -8.34
C ASP A 207 -15.93 6.50 -9.74
N ASN A 208 -16.63 7.20 -10.64
CA ASN A 208 -16.23 7.51 -12.01
C ASN A 208 -16.12 9.02 -12.32
N GLU A 209 -16.07 9.85 -11.27
CA GLU A 209 -15.87 11.29 -11.36
C GLU A 209 -14.52 11.69 -10.73
N THR A 210 -13.44 11.05 -11.18
CA THR A 210 -12.13 11.10 -10.53
C THR A 210 -11.01 11.69 -11.41
N GLY A 211 -9.81 11.81 -10.83
CA GLY A 211 -8.59 12.16 -11.58
C GLY A 211 -8.29 11.14 -12.69
N LEU A 212 -8.57 9.85 -12.44
CA LEU A 212 -8.44 8.76 -13.41
C LEU A 212 -9.30 9.02 -14.66
N ASN A 213 -10.57 9.36 -14.44
CA ASN A 213 -11.54 9.60 -15.51
C ASN A 213 -11.15 10.81 -16.37
N LEU A 214 -10.63 11.87 -15.76
CA LEU A 214 -10.13 13.03 -16.50
C LEU A 214 -8.86 12.74 -17.28
N ALA A 215 -7.91 12.03 -16.67
CA ALA A 215 -6.63 11.74 -17.31
C ALA A 215 -6.79 10.87 -18.56
N TYR A 216 -7.67 9.87 -18.50
CA TYR A 216 -7.85 8.90 -19.59
C TYR A 216 -9.11 9.12 -20.45
N GLY A 217 -9.96 10.08 -20.10
CA GLY A 217 -11.11 10.48 -20.94
C GLY A 217 -12.24 9.44 -21.02
N HIS A 218 -12.56 8.74 -19.92
CA HIS A 218 -13.65 7.76 -19.86
C HIS A 218 -14.46 7.85 -18.55
N SER A 219 -15.57 7.14 -18.46
CA SER A 219 -16.47 7.08 -17.28
C SER A 219 -16.48 5.73 -16.55
N MET A 220 -15.47 4.89 -16.76
CA MET A 220 -15.26 3.66 -15.98
C MET A 220 -14.72 3.96 -14.58
N ASN A 221 -15.13 3.19 -13.57
CA ASN A 221 -14.45 3.17 -12.28
C ASN A 221 -13.07 2.50 -12.38
N LEU A 222 -12.29 2.53 -11.30
CA LEU A 222 -10.93 1.98 -11.27
C LEU A 222 -10.88 0.53 -11.76
N PHE A 223 -11.69 -0.36 -11.20
CA PHE A 223 -11.62 -1.79 -11.50
C PHE A 223 -12.01 -2.10 -12.94
N ALA A 224 -13.05 -1.44 -13.46
CA ALA A 224 -13.41 -1.57 -14.87
C ALA A 224 -12.28 -1.03 -15.78
N HIS A 225 -11.64 0.09 -15.43
CA HIS A 225 -10.49 0.61 -16.16
C HIS A 225 -9.30 -0.38 -16.18
N LEU A 226 -9.03 -1.05 -15.06
CA LEU A 226 -7.96 -2.05 -14.96
C LEU A 226 -8.26 -3.29 -15.81
N GLN A 227 -9.52 -3.73 -15.85
CA GLN A 227 -9.94 -4.95 -16.55
C GLN A 227 -9.99 -4.83 -18.08
N VAL A 228 -9.99 -3.61 -18.64
CA VAL A 228 -9.95 -3.39 -20.10
C VAL A 228 -8.64 -3.89 -20.73
N ASP A 229 -7.56 -3.95 -19.95
CA ASP A 229 -6.22 -4.32 -20.42
C ASP A 229 -5.65 -5.42 -19.54
N GLU A 230 -5.46 -6.62 -20.10
CA GLU A 230 -4.93 -7.77 -19.37
C GLU A 230 -3.53 -7.52 -18.77
N THR A 231 -2.71 -6.70 -19.42
CA THR A 231 -1.39 -6.32 -18.90
C THR A 231 -1.54 -5.44 -17.66
N ARG A 232 -2.47 -4.49 -17.69
CA ARG A 232 -2.76 -3.60 -16.57
C ARG A 232 -3.36 -4.37 -15.39
N SER A 233 -4.31 -5.26 -15.67
CA SER A 233 -4.91 -6.14 -14.68
C SER A 233 -3.85 -7.01 -13.97
N LYS A 234 -2.99 -7.69 -14.73
CA LYS A 234 -1.88 -8.49 -14.17
C LYS A 234 -0.90 -7.65 -13.36
N ARG A 235 -0.57 -6.45 -13.83
CA ARG A 235 0.31 -5.51 -13.11
C ARG A 235 -0.31 -5.11 -11.77
N TYR A 236 -1.60 -4.78 -11.76
CA TYR A 236 -2.33 -4.44 -10.54
C TYR A 236 -2.33 -5.61 -9.54
N ASP A 237 -2.64 -6.83 -9.98
CA ASP A 237 -2.64 -8.02 -9.13
C ASP A 237 -1.27 -8.27 -8.48
N GLN A 238 -0.18 -8.11 -9.24
CA GLN A 238 1.19 -8.23 -8.71
C GLN A 238 1.56 -7.07 -7.77
N ALA A 239 1.13 -5.85 -8.08
CA ALA A 239 1.32 -4.68 -7.22
C ALA A 239 0.61 -4.88 -5.87
N MET A 240 -0.60 -5.45 -5.85
CA MET A 240 -1.31 -5.77 -4.61
C MET A 240 -0.59 -6.83 -3.78
N LYS A 241 0.11 -7.77 -4.42
CA LYS A 241 0.99 -8.73 -3.71
C LYS A 241 2.17 -8.03 -3.04
N ALA A 242 2.81 -7.05 -3.70
CA ALA A 242 3.85 -6.23 -3.07
C ALA A 242 3.34 -5.39 -1.90
N MET A 243 2.13 -4.82 -2.02
CA MET A 243 1.50 -4.11 -0.91
C MET A 243 1.25 -5.03 0.29
N GLY A 244 0.69 -6.22 0.05
CA GLY A 244 0.38 -7.20 1.09
C GLY A 244 1.61 -7.79 1.80
N SER A 245 2.78 -7.79 1.15
CA SER A 245 4.04 -8.23 1.75
C SER A 245 4.82 -7.10 2.44
N ARG A 246 4.30 -5.86 2.44
CA ARG A 246 4.96 -4.72 3.08
C ARG A 246 4.88 -4.83 4.61
N GLU A 247 5.95 -4.38 5.29
CA GLU A 247 6.04 -4.32 6.75
C GLU A 247 4.78 -3.71 7.39
N GLY A 248 4.04 -4.54 8.14
CA GLY A 248 2.82 -4.23 8.87
C GLY A 248 1.51 -4.57 8.14
N PHE A 249 1.55 -5.06 6.89
CA PHE A 249 0.37 -5.46 6.11
C PHE A 249 0.23 -6.97 5.94
N GLU A 250 1.15 -7.74 6.51
CA GLU A 250 1.20 -9.19 6.42
C GLU A 250 -0.08 -9.83 6.98
N VAL A 251 -0.50 -10.93 6.37
CA VAL A 251 -1.73 -11.67 6.75
C VAL A 251 -1.70 -12.16 8.20
N SER A 252 -0.51 -12.44 8.75
CA SER A 252 -0.34 -12.88 10.13
C SER A 252 -0.91 -11.88 11.14
N HIS A 253 -0.87 -10.59 10.84
CA HIS A 253 -1.47 -9.57 11.70
C HIS A 253 -2.99 -9.70 11.78
N THR A 254 -3.66 -10.06 10.68
CA THR A 254 -5.11 -10.34 10.66
C THR A 254 -5.44 -11.62 11.44
N VAL A 255 -4.65 -12.68 11.23
CA VAL A 255 -4.86 -13.98 11.90
C VAL A 255 -4.68 -13.85 13.42
N GLN A 256 -3.69 -13.09 13.88
CA GLN A 256 -3.32 -13.02 15.30
C GLN A 256 -4.07 -11.94 16.10
N SER A 257 -4.61 -10.91 15.43
CA SER A 257 -5.17 -9.74 16.14
C SER A 257 -6.69 -9.76 16.31
N TYR A 258 -7.37 -10.78 15.77
CA TYR A 258 -8.79 -10.99 15.97
C TYR A 258 -9.05 -12.31 16.71
N PRO A 259 -9.96 -12.35 17.70
CA PRO A 259 -10.30 -13.58 18.42
C PRO A 259 -11.22 -14.48 17.58
N TRP A 260 -10.66 -15.16 16.58
CA TRP A 260 -11.40 -15.99 15.61
C TRP A 260 -12.11 -17.19 16.26
N ASP A 261 -11.54 -17.72 17.35
CA ASP A 261 -12.07 -18.82 18.15
C ASP A 261 -13.48 -18.57 18.71
N ARG A 262 -13.83 -17.29 18.98
CA ARG A 262 -15.17 -16.93 19.47
C ARG A 262 -16.30 -17.20 18.47
N LEU A 263 -15.96 -17.43 17.20
CA LEU A 263 -16.92 -17.78 16.17
C LEU A 263 -17.29 -19.28 16.20
N GLY A 264 -16.61 -20.09 17.03
CA GLY A 264 -16.90 -21.51 17.21
C GLY A 264 -16.73 -22.32 15.92
N ASN A 265 -17.75 -23.11 15.56
CA ASN A 265 -17.82 -23.85 14.30
C ASN A 265 -18.50 -23.05 13.17
N GLY A 266 -18.39 -21.71 13.24
CA GLY A 266 -19.08 -20.80 12.35
C GLY A 266 -18.54 -20.77 10.92
N THR A 267 -19.38 -20.29 10.01
CA THR A 267 -18.98 -19.94 8.64
C THR A 267 -18.63 -18.47 8.58
N VAL A 268 -17.51 -18.14 7.96
CA VAL A 268 -17.08 -16.78 7.62
C VAL A 268 -17.24 -16.57 6.12
N VAL A 269 -17.93 -15.52 5.70
CA VAL A 269 -17.94 -15.10 4.30
C VAL A 269 -16.87 -14.04 4.11
N ASP A 270 -15.87 -14.31 3.28
CA ASP A 270 -14.76 -13.41 2.98
C ASP A 270 -15.06 -12.63 1.69
N MET A 271 -15.48 -11.38 1.86
CA MET A 271 -16.06 -10.53 0.83
C MET A 271 -14.96 -9.78 0.08
N GLY A 272 -14.82 -10.02 -1.23
CA GLY A 272 -13.71 -9.51 -2.02
C GLY A 272 -12.38 -10.20 -1.67
N GLY A 273 -12.43 -11.47 -1.23
CA GLY A 273 -11.27 -12.20 -0.72
C GLY A 273 -10.27 -12.69 -1.78
N ASN A 274 -10.47 -12.36 -3.08
CA ASN A 274 -9.55 -12.66 -4.17
C ASN A 274 -9.22 -14.18 -4.25
N GLU A 275 -7.93 -14.55 -4.23
CA GLU A 275 -7.41 -15.92 -4.20
C GLU A 275 -7.68 -16.66 -2.86
N GLY A 276 -8.28 -15.99 -1.86
CA GLY A 276 -8.65 -16.59 -0.57
C GLY A 276 -7.50 -16.77 0.42
N PHE A 277 -6.36 -16.14 0.20
CA PHE A 277 -5.15 -16.34 1.02
C PHE A 277 -5.34 -16.02 2.50
N VAL A 278 -6.19 -15.03 2.83
CA VAL A 278 -6.52 -14.65 4.20
C VAL A 278 -7.36 -15.74 4.86
N SER A 279 -8.43 -16.16 4.18
CA SER A 279 -9.29 -17.26 4.61
C SER A 279 -8.53 -18.56 4.80
N VAL A 280 -7.60 -18.90 3.90
CA VAL A 280 -6.69 -20.05 4.05
C VAL A 280 -5.84 -19.91 5.32
N ALA A 281 -5.19 -18.78 5.54
CA ALA A 281 -4.34 -18.57 6.71
C ALA A 281 -5.12 -18.64 8.03
N ILE A 282 -6.35 -18.12 8.07
CA ILE A 282 -7.22 -18.24 9.25
C ILE A 282 -7.69 -19.70 9.41
N ALA A 283 -8.07 -20.38 8.32
CA ALA A 283 -8.52 -21.77 8.36
C ALA A 283 -7.44 -22.73 8.89
N GLU A 284 -6.17 -22.50 8.58
CA GLU A 284 -5.04 -23.25 9.14
C GLU A 284 -4.91 -23.04 10.66
N ALA A 285 -5.04 -21.80 11.12
CA ALA A 285 -4.92 -21.47 12.54
C ALA A 285 -6.15 -21.85 13.38
N PHE A 286 -7.34 -21.91 12.76
CA PHE A 286 -8.62 -22.15 13.42
C PHE A 286 -9.39 -23.27 12.70
N PRO A 287 -9.14 -24.54 13.06
CA PRO A 287 -9.70 -25.71 12.35
C PRO A 287 -11.22 -25.84 12.40
N SER A 288 -11.88 -25.18 13.36
CA SER A 288 -13.34 -25.19 13.53
C SER A 288 -14.07 -24.32 12.51
N LEU A 289 -13.38 -23.37 11.87
CA LEU A 289 -14.00 -22.42 10.95
C LEU A 289 -14.05 -22.94 9.51
N SER A 290 -15.11 -22.54 8.81
CA SER A 290 -15.26 -22.67 7.36
C SER A 290 -15.43 -21.30 6.71
N PHE A 291 -15.03 -21.21 5.45
CA PHE A 291 -14.92 -19.97 4.68
C PHE A 291 -15.63 -20.10 3.34
N ASN A 292 -16.45 -19.12 3.02
CA ASN A 292 -16.96 -18.88 1.68
C ASN A 292 -16.33 -17.58 1.17
N VAL A 293 -15.34 -17.71 0.31
CA VAL A 293 -14.62 -16.56 -0.27
C VAL A 293 -15.36 -16.11 -1.51
N GLN A 294 -15.88 -14.89 -1.49
CA GLN A 294 -16.69 -14.29 -2.53
C GLN A 294 -15.93 -13.21 -3.27
N ASP A 295 -16.07 -13.17 -4.60
CA ASP A 295 -15.49 -12.14 -5.46
C ASP A 295 -16.24 -12.11 -6.81
N LEU A 296 -15.94 -11.15 -7.68
CA LEU A 296 -16.56 -11.02 -8.99
C LEU A 296 -16.27 -12.24 -9.89
N PRO A 297 -17.13 -12.54 -10.89
CA PRO A 297 -16.95 -13.69 -11.78
C PRO A 297 -15.56 -13.78 -12.44
N GLY A 298 -14.98 -12.64 -12.83
CA GLY A 298 -13.65 -12.59 -13.45
C GLY A 298 -12.51 -13.06 -12.54
N MET A 299 -12.72 -13.07 -11.21
CA MET A 299 -11.71 -13.47 -10.23
C MET A 299 -11.73 -14.97 -9.89
N ARG A 300 -12.56 -15.77 -10.60
CA ARG A 300 -12.63 -17.23 -10.44
C ARG A 300 -12.03 -17.92 -11.66
N THR A 301 -10.72 -17.87 -11.75
CA THR A 301 -9.94 -18.54 -12.80
C THR A 301 -9.42 -19.90 -12.33
N ALA A 302 -8.94 -20.75 -13.25
CA ALA A 302 -8.28 -22.00 -12.89
C ALA A 302 -7.07 -21.77 -11.96
N VAL A 303 -6.37 -20.64 -12.13
CA VAL A 303 -5.22 -20.28 -11.30
C VAL A 303 -5.65 -19.95 -9.88
N THR A 304 -6.68 -19.11 -9.71
CA THR A 304 -7.17 -18.73 -8.38
C THR A 304 -7.79 -19.92 -7.66
N ASN A 305 -8.55 -20.75 -8.37
CA ASN A 305 -9.18 -21.94 -7.80
C ASN A 305 -8.15 -22.99 -7.34
N GLY A 306 -7.01 -23.09 -8.01
CA GLY A 306 -5.90 -23.96 -7.61
C GLY A 306 -5.07 -23.48 -6.42
N LYS A 307 -5.38 -22.31 -5.83
CA LYS A 307 -4.63 -21.77 -4.67
C LYS A 307 -5.09 -22.31 -3.33
N VAL A 308 -6.31 -22.84 -3.24
CA VAL A 308 -6.80 -23.45 -2.00
C VAL A 308 -6.10 -24.80 -1.80
N PRO A 309 -5.38 -25.02 -0.67
CA PRO A 309 -4.77 -26.31 -0.38
C PRO A 309 -5.79 -27.45 -0.33
N GLU A 310 -5.42 -28.63 -0.81
CA GLU A 310 -6.33 -29.78 -0.91
C GLU A 310 -6.93 -30.16 0.44
N HIS A 311 -6.15 -30.12 1.52
CA HIS A 311 -6.64 -30.42 2.88
C HIS A 311 -7.62 -29.38 3.45
N LEU A 312 -7.77 -28.22 2.79
CA LEU A 312 -8.72 -27.17 3.14
C LEU A 312 -9.91 -27.10 2.18
N ALA A 313 -9.96 -27.88 1.11
CA ALA A 313 -10.97 -27.76 0.05
C ALA A 313 -12.42 -27.91 0.56
N GLU A 314 -12.65 -28.68 1.62
CA GLU A 314 -13.97 -28.83 2.23
C GLU A 314 -14.37 -27.60 3.07
N ARG A 315 -13.39 -26.88 3.62
CA ARG A 315 -13.58 -25.76 4.53
C ARG A 315 -13.46 -24.40 3.84
N VAL A 316 -12.72 -24.27 2.74
CA VAL A 316 -12.52 -23.01 2.04
C VAL A 316 -13.07 -23.15 0.62
N LYS A 317 -14.23 -22.52 0.38
CA LYS A 317 -14.89 -22.54 -0.93
C LYS A 317 -14.77 -21.18 -1.59
N LEU A 318 -14.28 -21.14 -2.83
CA LEU A 318 -14.27 -19.93 -3.64
C LEU A 318 -15.56 -19.87 -4.47
N THR A 319 -16.36 -18.81 -4.28
CA THR A 319 -17.62 -18.60 -5.01
C THR A 319 -17.68 -17.21 -5.64
N THR A 320 -18.61 -16.98 -6.56
CA THR A 320 -18.82 -15.68 -7.20
C THR A 320 -19.95 -14.91 -6.53
N HIS A 321 -19.72 -13.66 -6.19
CA HIS A 321 -20.78 -12.76 -5.72
C HIS A 321 -20.35 -11.30 -5.87
N ASP A 322 -21.31 -10.45 -6.22
CA ASP A 322 -21.17 -8.99 -6.20
C ASP A 322 -21.75 -8.48 -4.89
N PHE A 323 -20.93 -7.86 -4.05
CA PHE A 323 -21.32 -7.41 -2.71
C PHE A 323 -22.28 -6.21 -2.71
N PHE A 324 -22.63 -5.66 -3.88
CA PHE A 324 -23.74 -4.71 -4.01
C PHE A 324 -25.09 -5.42 -4.15
N GLN A 325 -25.10 -6.73 -4.39
CA GLN A 325 -26.30 -7.56 -4.44
C GLN A 325 -26.60 -8.17 -3.08
N GLU A 326 -27.87 -8.49 -2.84
CA GLU A 326 -28.29 -9.18 -1.61
C GLU A 326 -27.44 -10.43 -1.34
N GLN A 327 -26.88 -10.50 -0.14
CA GLN A 327 -25.97 -11.57 0.25
C GLN A 327 -26.70 -12.92 0.32
N PRO A 328 -26.31 -13.94 -0.49
CA PRO A 328 -27.00 -15.22 -0.53
C PRO A 328 -26.67 -16.17 0.62
N VAL A 329 -25.59 -15.92 1.38
CA VAL A 329 -25.10 -16.82 2.42
C VAL A 329 -25.33 -16.23 3.81
N VAL A 330 -26.12 -16.92 4.63
CA VAL A 330 -26.23 -16.66 6.07
C VAL A 330 -24.98 -17.18 6.77
N ALA A 331 -24.32 -16.33 7.56
CA ALA A 331 -23.02 -16.65 8.15
C ALA A 331 -22.85 -16.08 9.56
N SER A 332 -21.87 -16.62 10.28
CA SER A 332 -21.48 -16.15 11.62
C SER A 332 -20.72 -14.83 11.54
N ALA A 333 -19.93 -14.64 10.47
CA ALA A 333 -19.24 -13.38 10.22
C ALA A 333 -19.09 -13.08 8.72
N TYR A 334 -19.06 -11.80 8.37
CA TYR A 334 -18.72 -11.27 7.06
C TYR A 334 -17.43 -10.46 7.19
N LEU A 335 -16.35 -10.96 6.59
CA LEU A 335 -15.03 -10.34 6.62
C LEU A 335 -14.83 -9.46 5.37
N PHE A 336 -14.38 -8.23 5.57
CA PHE A 336 -13.92 -7.34 4.52
C PHE A 336 -12.51 -6.89 4.85
N ARG A 337 -11.52 -7.19 4.01
CA ARG A 337 -10.13 -6.74 4.22
C ARG A 337 -9.68 -5.89 3.05
N HIS A 338 -9.31 -4.63 3.30
CA HIS A 338 -8.96 -3.66 2.25
C HIS A 338 -10.02 -3.52 1.15
N ILE A 339 -11.28 -3.35 1.56
CA ILE A 339 -12.40 -3.18 0.63
C ILE A 339 -12.93 -1.75 0.75
N PHE A 340 -13.33 -1.35 1.95
CA PHE A 340 -14.07 -0.12 2.19
C PHE A 340 -13.27 1.15 1.90
N HIS A 341 -11.93 1.10 1.91
CA HIS A 341 -11.09 2.24 1.52
C HIS A 341 -11.27 2.66 0.05
N ALA A 342 -11.73 1.76 -0.82
CA ALA A 342 -11.93 2.00 -2.25
C ALA A 342 -13.35 2.51 -2.57
N PHE A 343 -14.22 2.65 -1.57
CA PHE A 343 -15.62 3.03 -1.76
C PHE A 343 -15.94 4.31 -0.99
N THR A 344 -16.70 5.20 -1.62
CA THR A 344 -17.28 6.37 -0.95
C THR A 344 -18.32 5.92 0.08
N ASP A 345 -18.68 6.79 1.04
CA ASP A 345 -19.64 6.45 2.09
C ASP A 345 -20.99 5.98 1.51
N LYS A 346 -21.42 6.57 0.38
CA LYS A 346 -22.60 6.15 -0.39
C LYS A 346 -22.56 4.65 -0.74
N TYR A 347 -21.46 4.19 -1.33
CA TYR A 347 -21.31 2.79 -1.75
C TYR A 347 -20.98 1.86 -0.58
N ALA A 348 -20.19 2.32 0.39
CA ALA A 348 -19.92 1.57 1.63
C ALA A 348 -21.21 1.20 2.37
N VAL A 349 -22.13 2.16 2.51
CA VAL A 349 -23.45 1.92 3.11
C VAL A 349 -24.26 0.90 2.30
N GLN A 350 -24.26 0.99 0.96
CA GLN A 350 -24.95 0.02 0.11
C GLN A 350 -24.41 -1.41 0.29
N ILE A 351 -23.09 -1.58 0.40
CA ILE A 351 -22.45 -2.89 0.66
C ILE A 351 -22.93 -3.46 2.00
N LEU A 352 -22.95 -2.64 3.06
CA LEU A 352 -23.43 -3.07 4.37
C LEU A 352 -24.94 -3.40 4.36
N GLN A 353 -25.74 -2.61 3.64
CA GLN A 353 -27.18 -2.86 3.48
C GLN A 353 -27.45 -4.17 2.73
N ALA A 354 -26.62 -4.53 1.76
CA ALA A 354 -26.75 -5.79 1.03
C ALA A 354 -26.55 -7.03 1.92
N LEU A 355 -25.91 -6.90 3.08
CA LEU A 355 -25.77 -7.98 4.07
C LEU A 355 -27.03 -8.19 4.91
N VAL A 356 -27.84 -7.14 5.11
CA VAL A 356 -28.97 -7.12 6.07
C VAL A 356 -29.89 -8.34 5.96
N PRO A 357 -30.31 -8.81 4.76
CA PRO A 357 -31.19 -9.97 4.64
C PRO A 357 -30.56 -11.29 5.16
N ALA A 358 -29.23 -11.39 5.10
CA ALA A 358 -28.48 -12.57 5.54
C ALA A 358 -28.10 -12.51 7.03
N MET A 359 -28.17 -11.34 7.67
CA MET A 359 -27.81 -11.19 9.08
C MET A 359 -28.78 -11.94 10.00
N ARG A 360 -28.24 -12.56 11.05
CA ARG A 360 -28.99 -13.15 12.16
C ARG A 360 -28.52 -12.54 13.48
N PRO A 361 -29.31 -12.56 14.56
CA PRO A 361 -28.85 -12.08 15.86
C PRO A 361 -27.50 -12.71 16.23
N GLY A 362 -26.50 -11.86 16.51
CA GLY A 362 -25.14 -12.29 16.81
C GLY A 362 -24.20 -12.45 15.59
N SER A 363 -24.71 -12.38 14.35
CA SER A 363 -23.87 -12.30 13.14
C SER A 363 -22.99 -11.04 13.21
N ARG A 364 -21.74 -11.17 12.76
CA ARG A 364 -20.73 -10.10 12.85
C ARG A 364 -20.35 -9.58 11.47
N VAL A 365 -20.06 -8.29 11.39
CA VAL A 365 -19.32 -7.70 10.26
C VAL A 365 -17.96 -7.29 10.78
N ILE A 366 -16.91 -7.85 10.19
CA ILE A 366 -15.52 -7.63 10.57
C ILE A 366 -14.85 -6.90 9.41
N ILE A 367 -14.44 -5.66 9.63
CA ILE A 367 -13.69 -4.88 8.65
C ILE A 367 -12.24 -4.81 9.10
N ASN A 368 -11.31 -5.23 8.25
CA ASN A 368 -9.88 -5.07 8.46
C ASN A 368 -9.32 -4.06 7.45
N ASP A 369 -9.22 -2.80 7.85
CA ASP A 369 -8.85 -1.70 6.95
C ASP A 369 -8.03 -0.63 7.69
N ILE A 370 -7.66 0.43 6.98
CA ILE A 370 -6.93 1.57 7.54
C ILE A 370 -7.87 2.45 8.39
N VAL A 371 -7.38 2.87 9.56
CA VAL A 371 -7.98 3.94 10.36
C VAL A 371 -7.09 5.18 10.28
N LEU A 372 -7.71 6.27 9.87
CA LEU A 372 -7.07 7.56 9.74
C LEU A 372 -6.97 8.23 11.11
N MET A 373 -5.84 8.06 11.78
CA MET A 373 -5.63 8.60 13.12
C MET A 373 -5.60 10.13 13.15
N ALA A 374 -6.04 10.70 14.27
CA ALA A 374 -5.94 12.14 14.52
C ALA A 374 -4.46 12.61 14.42
N PRO A 375 -4.21 13.84 13.93
CA PRO A 375 -2.86 14.35 13.75
C PRO A 375 -2.02 14.29 15.04
N GLY A 376 -0.74 13.95 14.90
CA GLY A 376 0.21 13.89 16.03
C GLY A 376 0.12 12.65 16.92
N LEU A 377 -0.75 11.68 16.65
CA LEU A 377 -0.78 10.40 17.37
C LEU A 377 0.29 9.39 16.92
N VAL A 378 0.90 9.63 15.76
CA VAL A 378 2.00 8.81 15.21
C VAL A 378 3.13 9.70 14.71
N SER A 379 4.25 9.07 14.35
CA SER A 379 5.36 9.78 13.73
C SER A 379 4.91 10.50 12.45
N ARG A 380 5.53 11.64 12.13
CA ARG A 380 5.24 12.39 10.90
C ARG A 380 5.41 11.54 9.63
N ALA A 381 6.34 10.60 9.63
CA ALA A 381 6.59 9.70 8.50
C ALA A 381 5.43 8.70 8.29
N GLU A 382 4.91 8.14 9.38
CA GLU A 382 3.74 7.26 9.36
C GLU A 382 2.49 8.06 8.97
N GLU A 383 2.29 9.25 9.56
CA GLU A 383 1.18 10.14 9.23
C GLU A 383 1.19 10.51 7.73
N LYS A 384 2.34 10.95 7.19
CA LYS A 384 2.47 11.25 5.76
C LYS A 384 2.10 10.04 4.89
N SER A 385 2.53 8.84 5.28
CA SER A 385 2.24 7.62 4.50
C SER A 385 0.74 7.31 4.44
N LEU A 386 0.02 7.45 5.57
CA LEU A 386 -1.43 7.24 5.62
C LEU A 386 -2.17 8.30 4.80
N ARG A 387 -1.79 9.58 4.93
CA ARG A 387 -2.43 10.68 4.21
C ARG A 387 -2.17 10.63 2.70
N VAL A 388 -1.02 10.13 2.27
CA VAL A 388 -0.74 9.89 0.84
C VAL A 388 -1.66 8.82 0.28
N LEU A 389 -1.90 7.73 1.03
CA LEU A 389 -2.82 6.67 0.61
C LEU A 389 -4.27 7.21 0.52
N ASP A 390 -4.73 7.95 1.52
CA ASP A 390 -6.06 8.57 1.53
C ASP A 390 -6.29 9.47 0.29
N VAL A 391 -5.35 10.37 -0.01
CA VAL A 391 -5.43 11.24 -1.19
C VAL A 391 -5.32 10.45 -2.51
N LEU A 392 -4.56 9.35 -2.52
CA LEU A 392 -4.54 8.45 -3.67
C LEU A 392 -5.92 7.81 -3.89
N MET A 393 -6.59 7.36 -2.83
CA MET A 393 -7.95 6.80 -2.92
C MET A 393 -8.94 7.84 -3.46
N LYS A 394 -8.80 9.11 -3.03
CA LYS A 394 -9.54 10.24 -3.64
C LYS A 394 -9.27 10.37 -5.14
N THR A 395 -8.03 10.16 -5.57
CA THR A 395 -7.58 10.31 -6.97
C THR A 395 -8.21 9.27 -7.90
N VAL A 396 -8.29 8.01 -7.46
CA VAL A 396 -8.66 6.88 -8.34
C VAL A 396 -10.06 6.32 -8.11
N CYS A 397 -10.64 6.54 -6.93
CA CYS A 397 -11.94 5.98 -6.53
C CYS A 397 -12.93 7.03 -5.98
N ASN A 398 -12.50 8.28 -5.85
CA ASN A 398 -13.24 9.34 -5.15
C ASN A 398 -13.53 9.06 -3.65
N SER A 399 -12.95 7.98 -3.11
CA SER A 399 -13.15 7.52 -1.73
C SER A 399 -12.19 8.21 -0.76
N ARG A 400 -12.25 7.79 0.52
CA ARG A 400 -11.42 8.28 1.61
C ARG A 400 -11.13 7.17 2.61
N ASP A 401 -10.00 7.26 3.28
CA ASP A 401 -9.78 6.57 4.54
C ASP A 401 -10.61 7.24 5.64
N ARG A 402 -10.97 6.48 6.67
CA ARG A 402 -11.94 6.89 7.69
C ARG A 402 -11.33 6.89 9.08
N ASP A 403 -11.74 7.84 9.91
CA ASP A 403 -11.47 7.76 11.35
C ASP A 403 -12.44 6.81 12.05
N ILE A 404 -12.28 6.62 13.37
CA ILE A 404 -13.08 5.66 14.14
C ILE A 404 -14.57 6.05 14.15
N ASP A 405 -14.88 7.35 14.24
CA ASP A 405 -16.26 7.82 14.30
C ASP A 405 -16.95 7.73 12.93
N ASP A 406 -16.20 7.96 11.84
CA ASP A 406 -16.64 7.68 10.47
C ASP A 406 -17.00 6.20 10.29
N TRP A 407 -16.16 5.27 10.75
CA TRP A 407 -16.44 3.82 10.67
C TRP A 407 -17.70 3.41 11.43
N LYS A 408 -17.86 3.91 12.66
CA LYS A 408 -19.07 3.70 13.44
C LYS A 408 -20.31 4.24 12.71
N SER A 409 -20.20 5.44 12.15
CA SER A 409 -21.29 6.10 11.43
C SER A 409 -21.73 5.32 10.19
N LEU A 410 -20.80 4.66 9.48
CA LEU A 410 -21.16 3.80 8.34
C LEU A 410 -22.13 2.68 8.72
N PHE A 411 -21.88 2.00 9.84
CA PHE A 411 -22.75 0.94 10.33
C PHE A 411 -24.13 1.48 10.73
N GLU A 412 -24.16 2.60 11.47
CA GLU A 412 -25.40 3.24 11.90
C GLU A 412 -26.25 3.74 10.71
N LEU A 413 -25.60 4.29 9.68
CA LEU A 413 -26.26 4.73 8.44
C LEU A 413 -26.78 3.56 7.60
N ALA A 414 -26.10 2.41 7.63
CA ALA A 414 -26.53 1.21 6.92
C ALA A 414 -27.80 0.62 7.54
N ASP A 415 -27.80 0.39 8.85
CA ASP A 415 -28.98 -0.06 9.60
C ASP A 415 -28.74 0.14 11.12
N PRO A 416 -29.71 0.70 11.88
CA PRO A 416 -29.57 0.91 13.32
C PRO A 416 -29.38 -0.39 14.15
N ARG A 417 -29.64 -1.57 13.55
CA ARG A 417 -29.40 -2.88 14.16
C ARG A 417 -27.94 -3.31 14.14
N PHE A 418 -27.09 -2.70 13.32
CA PHE A 418 -25.65 -2.89 13.43
C PHE A 418 -25.13 -2.18 14.70
N LYS A 419 -24.84 -2.94 15.75
CA LYS A 419 -24.25 -2.42 16.98
C LYS A 419 -22.73 -2.44 16.91
N TRP A 420 -22.16 -1.24 16.87
CA TRP A 420 -20.73 -1.01 16.95
C TRP A 420 -20.11 -1.64 18.19
N GLN A 421 -19.12 -2.51 18.00
CA GLN A 421 -18.39 -3.17 19.07
C GLN A 421 -17.03 -2.50 19.35
N GLY A 422 -16.51 -1.72 18.40
CA GLY A 422 -15.24 -1.02 18.58
C GLY A 422 -14.32 -1.10 17.36
N ALA A 423 -13.21 -0.38 17.48
CA ALA A 423 -12.06 -0.45 16.58
C ALA A 423 -10.80 -0.68 17.41
N TRP A 424 -9.93 -1.60 16.97
CA TRP A 424 -8.63 -1.84 17.62
C TRP A 424 -7.52 -2.04 16.60
N LYS A 425 -6.33 -1.50 16.92
CA LYS A 425 -5.16 -1.64 16.06
C LYS A 425 -4.69 -3.08 16.10
N SER A 426 -4.44 -3.66 14.93
CA SER A 426 -3.77 -4.97 14.85
C SER A 426 -2.31 -4.86 15.32
N SER A 427 -1.63 -5.99 15.41
CA SER A 427 -0.17 -6.01 15.58
C SER A 427 0.61 -5.40 14.39
N GLY A 428 -0.08 -5.07 13.30
CA GLY A 428 0.47 -4.40 12.11
C GLY A 428 -0.01 -2.95 11.95
N ARG A 429 -0.24 -2.54 10.70
CA ARG A 429 -0.66 -1.18 10.31
C ARG A 429 -2.16 -1.01 10.14
N MET A 430 -2.90 -2.09 9.91
CA MET A 430 -4.35 -2.06 9.78
C MET A 430 -5.05 -2.16 11.14
N TRP A 431 -6.33 -1.81 11.15
CA TRP A 431 -7.22 -1.93 12.29
C TRP A 431 -8.30 -2.96 12.00
N LEU A 432 -8.88 -3.47 13.07
CA LEU A 432 -10.07 -4.30 13.04
C LEU A 432 -11.23 -3.46 13.59
N MET A 433 -12.29 -3.35 12.82
CA MET A 433 -13.55 -2.71 13.19
C MET A 433 -14.64 -3.76 13.16
N GLU A 434 -15.54 -3.72 14.15
CA GLU A 434 -16.59 -4.71 14.26
C GLU A 434 -17.94 -4.09 14.59
N ALA A 435 -18.98 -4.62 13.94
CA ALA A 435 -20.36 -4.50 14.38
C ALA A 435 -21.01 -5.89 14.52
N VAL A 436 -21.95 -5.99 15.47
CA VAL A 436 -22.78 -7.17 15.68
C VAL A 436 -24.22 -6.83 15.32
N TRP A 437 -24.93 -7.76 14.71
CA TRP A 437 -26.35 -7.60 14.42
C TRP A 437 -27.22 -7.93 15.64
N GLU A 438 -28.09 -7.00 16.01
CA GLU A 438 -29.10 -7.16 17.06
C GLU A 438 -30.53 -7.01 16.48
N GLU A 439 -31.55 -7.46 17.21
CA GLU A 439 -32.96 -7.36 16.77
C GLU A 439 -33.51 -5.94 16.77
#